data_AF-A0A0L1J757-F1
#
_entry.id   AF-A0A0L1J757-F1
#
_cell.length_a   1.000
_cell.length_b   1.000
_cell.length_c   1.000
_cell.angle_alpha   90.00
_cell.angle_beta   90.00
_cell.angle_gamma   90.00
#
_symmetry.space_group_name_H-M   'P 1'
#
loop_
_entity.id
_entity.type
_entity.pdbx_description
1 polymer ?
#
loop_
_entity_poly.entity_id
_entity_poly.type
_entity_poly.pdbx_seq_one_letter_code
_entity_poly.pdbx_strand_id
1 'polypeptide(L)'
;MSYLGPFYGHVNGACIMKEIHRLWCHWKSRGTNITQCLSDEQLKLFTELDYLTPAQWNPLGGAGSAEQLEQDIITGLISSWFQQRCENDFKKTNGQYKPEPANVHRWMAHLLLTTTINIATGSKVVAFATTEDNKFSPAGSLTLAPLDLFMNFELLLKDTFSDFNRPLADFSPEFRYDDYQSAIKNLRLSLLQEWPSEAPALGSVPLVKLHEGTLGGGKQTNSYDVRNSLLVQDNEGKRYLLYHLANLCRRCHGVMNLPNTLVSQRLLWSILLLDFYNPVYSWRHRVLMQYLPRTKKLVNGKYDMEAAFVANIRASCHSPETDSPELQFLAVYDERSPPSPDTVKSRFKSYLNKVEYHINTPRGLADYMKLAESRRRIYRPLPLDEFRLTRAYALRLSPTWPLVEMTKHATVTPIPPRGLNFLNCWTGTLHAFDPKLLPQDGC
;
A
#
# COMPACT_ATOMS: atom_id res chain seq x y z
N MET A 1 14.88 9.07 -19.41
CA MET A 1 15.07 9.32 -17.95
C MET A 1 14.46 8.15 -17.21
N SER A 2 15.24 7.49 -16.36
CA SER A 2 14.82 6.30 -15.61
C SER A 2 13.55 6.57 -14.81
N TYR A 3 12.64 5.62 -14.86
CA TYR A 3 11.40 5.55 -14.11
C TYR A 3 11.61 5.44 -12.58
N LEU A 4 12.77 4.91 -12.21
CA LEU A 4 13.22 4.80 -10.83
C LEU A 4 13.75 6.16 -10.39
N GLY A 5 13.20 6.68 -9.30
CA GLY A 5 13.72 7.85 -8.61
C GLY A 5 15.14 7.58 -8.10
N PRO A 6 15.79 8.58 -7.46
CA PRO A 6 17.16 8.44 -6.99
C PRO A 6 17.36 7.29 -5.99
N PHE A 7 16.27 6.79 -5.40
CA PHE A 7 16.25 5.60 -4.57
C PHE A 7 15.61 4.46 -5.37
N TYR A 8 16.40 3.44 -5.74
CA TYR A 8 15.90 2.18 -6.28
C TYR A 8 14.79 1.68 -5.35
N GLY A 9 13.54 1.63 -5.84
CA GLY A 9 12.49 1.23 -4.92
C GLY A 9 11.10 1.07 -5.47
N HIS A 10 10.55 1.97 -6.30
CA HIS A 10 9.14 1.85 -6.71
C HIS A 10 8.78 2.55 -8.01
N VAL A 11 7.60 2.13 -8.49
CA VAL A 11 7.02 2.43 -9.78
C VAL A 11 6.71 3.92 -10.08
N ASN A 12 6.74 4.80 -9.07
CA ASN A 12 6.45 6.23 -9.29
C ASN A 12 7.66 7.13 -9.06
N GLY A 13 8.84 6.56 -8.82
CA GLY A 13 10.08 7.30 -8.59
C GLY A 13 10.07 8.21 -7.36
N ALA A 14 9.17 7.96 -6.40
CA ALA A 14 9.19 8.62 -5.09
C ALA A 14 10.27 8.02 -4.19
N CYS A 15 10.92 8.85 -3.35
CA CYS A 15 11.79 8.38 -2.29
C CYS A 15 10.96 7.51 -1.33
N ILE A 16 11.27 6.22 -1.28
CA ILE A 16 10.62 5.28 -0.38
C ILE A 16 11.67 4.51 0.39
N MET A 17 11.62 4.57 1.72
CA MET A 17 12.16 3.49 2.55
C MET A 17 11.01 2.56 2.95
N LYS A 18 11.25 1.26 2.83
CA LYS A 18 10.32 0.21 3.24
C LYS A 18 10.32 0.11 4.78
N GLU A 19 9.19 -0.31 5.35
CA GLU A 19 8.96 -0.47 6.80
C GLU A 19 8.82 0.81 7.63
N ILE A 20 8.65 1.95 6.99
CA ILE A 20 8.51 3.20 7.73
C ILE A 20 7.06 3.43 8.12
N HIS A 21 6.43 2.46 8.76
CA HIS A 21 5.17 2.72 9.41
C HIS A 21 5.16 1.90 10.67
N ARG A 22 4.74 2.54 11.76
CA ARG A 22 4.67 1.89 13.05
C ARG A 22 3.87 0.58 12.94
N LEU A 23 4.34 -0.53 13.50
CA LEU A 23 5.59 -0.71 14.27
C LEU A 23 6.75 -1.11 13.35
N TRP A 24 7.86 -0.35 13.37
CA TRP A 24 9.07 -0.64 12.59
C TRP A 24 9.70 -1.97 13.05
N CYS A 25 9.32 -3.07 12.39
CA CYS A 25 9.62 -4.42 12.87
C CYS A 25 11.08 -4.82 12.67
N HIS A 26 11.74 -4.31 11.61
CA HIS A 26 13.13 -4.65 11.30
C HIS A 26 14.09 -3.46 11.45
N TRP A 27 13.58 -2.28 11.82
CA TRP A 27 14.40 -1.16 12.26
C TRP A 27 14.51 -1.14 13.78
N LYS A 28 15.71 -0.86 14.27
CA LYS A 28 15.94 -0.62 15.70
C LYS A 28 15.15 0.64 16.12
N SER A 29 14.13 0.49 16.97
CA SER A 29 13.26 1.57 17.46
C SER A 29 13.56 1.94 18.91
N ARG A 30 13.34 3.23 19.26
CA ARG A 30 13.51 3.94 20.55
C ARG A 30 14.70 3.62 21.49
N GLY A 31 15.57 2.66 21.19
CA GLY A 31 16.64 2.22 22.08
C GLY A 31 17.89 1.72 21.37
N THR A 32 18.03 1.91 20.05
CA THR A 32 19.28 1.57 19.37
C THR A 32 19.47 2.38 18.09
N ASN A 33 20.70 2.91 17.96
CA ASN A 33 21.13 3.88 16.96
C ASN A 33 21.36 3.21 15.59
N ILE A 34 20.85 3.83 14.51
CA ILE A 34 21.07 3.39 13.13
C ILE A 34 22.56 3.35 12.76
N THR A 35 23.40 4.18 13.41
CA THR A 35 24.84 4.19 13.19
C THR A 35 25.49 2.85 13.51
N GLN A 36 24.90 2.02 14.38
CA GLN A 36 25.40 0.67 14.67
C GLN A 36 25.24 -0.31 13.50
N CYS A 37 24.44 0.04 12.49
CA CYS A 37 24.24 -0.76 11.28
C CYS A 37 25.15 -0.31 10.13
N LEU A 38 25.98 0.71 10.35
CA LEU A 38 26.89 1.27 9.36
C LEU A 38 28.34 1.02 9.81
N SER A 39 29.23 0.73 8.87
CA SER A 39 30.67 0.71 9.17
C SER A 39 31.20 2.13 9.37
N ASP A 40 32.37 2.26 10.00
CA ASP A 40 33.03 3.55 10.18
C ASP A 40 33.34 4.22 8.83
N GLU A 41 33.67 3.45 7.79
CA GLU A 41 33.86 3.96 6.43
C GLU A 41 32.54 4.49 5.83
N GLN A 42 31.42 3.82 6.08
CA GLN A 42 30.11 4.28 5.60
C GLN A 42 29.67 5.55 6.30
N LEU A 43 29.88 5.63 7.63
CA LEU A 43 29.61 6.84 8.40
C LEU A 43 30.44 8.02 7.92
N LYS A 44 31.75 7.79 7.72
CA LYS A 44 32.68 8.77 7.18
C LYS A 44 32.27 9.23 5.78
N LEU A 45 31.89 8.30 4.91
CA LEU A 45 31.37 8.61 3.58
C LEU A 45 30.15 9.54 3.69
N PHE A 46 29.14 9.22 4.50
CA PHE A 46 27.95 10.07 4.64
C PHE A 46 28.26 11.50 5.11
N THR A 47 29.30 11.70 5.92
CA THR A 47 29.75 13.03 6.38
C THR A 47 30.61 13.79 5.38
N GLU A 48 31.21 13.09 4.40
CA GLU A 48 32.11 13.66 3.38
C GLU A 48 31.40 13.90 2.03
N LEU A 49 30.13 13.48 1.88
CA LEU A 49 29.35 13.70 0.67
C LEU A 49 28.77 15.13 0.66
N ASP A 50 29.51 16.06 0.05
CA ASP A 50 29.18 17.49 -0.05
C ASP A 50 27.75 17.80 -0.56
N TYR A 51 27.14 16.90 -1.34
CA TYR A 51 25.78 17.05 -1.86
C TYR A 51 24.67 16.55 -0.92
N LEU A 52 25.02 15.84 0.16
CA LEU A 52 24.10 15.38 1.21
C LEU A 52 24.28 16.16 2.52
N THR A 53 25.49 16.66 2.78
CA THR A 53 25.85 17.35 4.02
C THR A 53 26.60 18.64 3.74
N PRO A 54 25.92 19.80 3.76
CA PRO A 54 26.62 21.06 3.99
C PRO A 54 27.44 20.92 5.29
N ALA A 55 28.65 21.49 5.36
CA ALA A 55 29.65 21.29 6.41
C ALA A 55 29.21 21.54 7.88
N GLN A 56 27.96 21.94 8.12
CA GLN A 56 27.36 22.19 9.44
C GLN A 56 26.20 21.23 9.77
N TRP A 57 25.87 20.30 8.87
CA TRP A 57 24.72 19.41 9.00
C TRP A 57 25.18 18.00 9.37
N ASN A 58 24.72 17.49 10.52
CA ASN A 58 24.83 16.07 10.83
C ASN A 58 23.64 15.35 10.18
N PRO A 59 23.82 14.64 9.05
CA PRO A 59 22.73 14.05 8.28
C PRO A 59 21.99 12.96 9.08
N LEU A 60 22.66 12.38 10.10
CA LEU A 60 22.12 11.40 11.02
C LEU A 60 21.84 11.97 12.41
N GLY A 61 22.09 13.27 12.64
CA GLY A 61 21.95 13.93 13.94
C GLY A 61 20.50 14.00 14.43
N GLY A 62 19.55 14.01 13.49
CA GLY A 62 18.12 13.85 13.76
C GLY A 62 17.62 12.41 13.69
N ALA A 63 18.42 11.45 13.20
CA ALA A 63 18.00 10.06 12.98
C ALA A 63 18.32 9.15 14.19
N GLY A 64 18.05 9.63 15.41
CA GLY A 64 18.26 8.85 16.64
C GLY A 64 17.37 7.60 16.74
N SER A 65 16.38 7.49 15.85
CA SER A 65 15.45 6.38 15.71
C SER A 65 14.82 6.35 14.31
N ALA A 66 14.22 5.22 13.93
CA ALA A 66 13.48 5.10 12.67
C ALA A 66 12.27 6.05 12.61
N GLU A 67 11.64 6.29 13.76
CA GLU A 67 10.58 7.27 13.98
C GLU A 67 11.02 8.68 13.54
N GLN A 68 12.16 9.15 14.05
CA GLN A 68 12.64 10.50 13.76
C GLN A 68 13.14 10.61 12.32
N LEU A 69 13.80 9.56 11.80
CA LEU A 69 14.20 9.52 10.39
C LEU A 69 12.97 9.64 9.46
N GLU A 70 11.87 8.96 9.77
CA GLU A 70 10.60 9.10 9.05
C GLU A 70 10.09 10.54 9.06
N GLN A 71 9.92 11.07 10.27
CA GLN A 71 9.19 12.31 10.49
C GLN A 71 10.01 13.52 10.07
N ASP A 72 11.26 13.59 10.49
CA ASP A 72 12.05 14.81 10.42
C ASP A 72 12.76 14.98 9.07
N ILE A 73 13.15 13.86 8.45
CA ILE A 73 13.94 13.89 7.22
C ILE A 73 13.08 13.43 6.04
N ILE A 74 12.55 12.22 6.15
CA ILE A 74 11.98 11.53 5.00
C ILE A 74 10.68 12.19 4.54
N THR A 75 9.77 12.49 5.45
CA THR A 75 8.48 13.15 5.15
C THR A 75 8.68 14.51 4.48
N GLY A 76 9.64 15.31 4.97
CA GLY A 76 10.03 16.59 4.36
C GLY A 76 10.55 16.41 2.92
N LEU A 77 11.49 15.47 2.71
CA LEU A 77 12.05 15.18 1.39
C LEU A 77 10.98 14.77 0.38
N ILE A 78 10.00 13.96 0.78
CA ILE A 78 8.92 13.48 -0.09
C ILE A 78 8.00 14.62 -0.47
N SER A 79 7.64 15.46 0.49
CA SER A 79 6.81 16.65 0.27
C SER A 79 7.46 17.58 -0.76
N SER A 80 8.74 17.92 -0.54
CA SER A 80 9.52 18.74 -1.47
C SER A 80 9.65 18.10 -2.84
N TRP A 81 9.88 16.78 -2.91
CA TRP A 81 9.96 16.05 -4.18
C TRP A 81 8.67 16.13 -4.99
N PHE A 82 7.52 15.87 -4.36
CA PHE A 82 6.23 15.95 -5.05
C PHE A 82 5.87 17.38 -5.45
N GLN A 83 6.14 18.36 -4.59
CA GLN A 83 5.91 19.77 -4.91
C GLN A 83 6.75 20.20 -6.12
N GLN A 84 8.06 19.97 -6.09
CA GLN A 84 8.96 20.35 -7.19
C GLN A 84 8.57 19.68 -8.50
N ARG A 85 8.16 18.41 -8.47
CA ARG A 85 7.68 17.70 -9.66
C ARG A 85 6.37 18.27 -10.18
N CYS A 86 5.44 18.61 -9.29
CA CYS A 86 4.17 19.22 -9.68
C CYS A 86 4.44 20.57 -10.37
N GLU A 87 5.32 21.39 -9.79
CA GLU A 87 5.74 22.65 -10.40
C GLU A 87 6.40 22.43 -11.77
N ASN A 88 7.34 21.49 -11.87
CA ASN A 88 8.03 21.19 -13.12
C ASN A 88 7.09 20.61 -14.20
N ASP A 89 6.10 19.80 -13.83
CA ASP A 89 5.21 19.14 -14.78
C ASP A 89 4.06 20.06 -15.23
N PHE A 90 3.58 20.94 -14.36
CA PHE A 90 2.37 21.73 -14.59
C PHE A 90 2.59 23.23 -14.71
N LYS A 91 3.67 23.82 -14.18
CA LYS A 91 3.88 25.28 -14.14
C LYS A 91 5.03 25.73 -15.04
N LYS A 92 4.89 26.91 -15.61
CA LYS A 92 5.97 27.69 -16.25
C LYS A 92 6.79 28.40 -15.17
N THR A 93 7.95 28.93 -15.55
CA THR A 93 8.84 29.71 -14.66
C THR A 93 8.14 30.93 -14.02
N ASN A 94 7.10 31.46 -14.67
CA ASN A 94 6.31 32.58 -14.15
C ASN A 94 5.12 32.15 -13.25
N GLY A 95 5.06 30.86 -12.86
CA GLY A 95 4.01 30.30 -12.01
C GLY A 95 2.69 29.96 -12.71
N GLN A 96 2.48 30.36 -13.97
CA GLN A 96 1.28 30.01 -14.74
C GLN A 96 1.28 28.54 -15.15
N TYR A 97 0.10 27.95 -15.29
CA TYR A 97 -0.03 26.60 -15.83
C TYR A 97 0.47 26.50 -17.28
N LYS A 98 1.11 25.37 -17.62
CA LYS A 98 1.52 25.04 -18.98
C LYS A 98 0.29 24.75 -19.85
N PRO A 99 0.29 25.13 -21.13
CA PRO A 99 -0.78 24.71 -22.05
C PRO A 99 -0.88 23.20 -22.18
N GLU A 100 0.25 22.51 -22.13
CA GLU A 100 0.34 21.05 -22.16
C GLU A 100 1.19 20.58 -20.96
N PRO A 101 0.60 19.85 -20.00
CA PRO A 101 1.31 19.38 -18.82
C PRO A 101 2.08 18.09 -19.12
N ALA A 102 3.22 17.91 -18.47
CA ALA A 102 4.01 16.69 -18.59
C ALA A 102 3.50 15.59 -17.63
N ASN A 103 3.83 14.33 -17.93
CA ASN A 103 3.69 13.20 -17.00
C ASN A 103 2.29 12.94 -16.40
N VAL A 104 1.19 13.42 -17.02
CA VAL A 104 -0.18 13.30 -16.46
C VAL A 104 -0.57 11.87 -16.07
N HIS A 105 -0.23 10.86 -16.87
CA HIS A 105 -0.52 9.47 -16.52
C HIS A 105 0.17 9.03 -15.22
N ARG A 106 1.36 9.55 -14.93
CA ARG A 106 2.08 9.28 -13.68
C ARG A 106 1.40 9.96 -12.49
N TRP A 107 0.91 11.18 -12.68
CA TRP A 107 0.11 11.87 -11.68
C TRP A 107 -1.19 11.13 -11.37
N MET A 108 -1.91 10.70 -12.41
CA MET A 108 -3.14 9.91 -12.24
C MET A 108 -2.89 8.53 -11.63
N ALA A 109 -1.72 7.93 -11.83
CA ALA A 109 -1.34 6.69 -11.17
C ALA A 109 -1.32 6.81 -9.63
N HIS A 110 -1.01 7.97 -9.05
CA HIS A 110 -1.08 8.15 -7.59
C HIS A 110 -2.50 8.01 -7.05
N LEU A 111 -3.49 8.40 -7.86
CA LEU A 111 -4.90 8.31 -7.52
C LEU A 111 -5.46 6.90 -7.81
N LEU A 112 -5.22 6.37 -9.01
CA LEU A 112 -5.86 5.15 -9.53
C LEU A 112 -5.09 3.84 -9.26
N LEU A 113 -3.77 3.90 -9.01
CA LEU A 113 -2.94 2.73 -8.76
C LEU A 113 -2.44 2.69 -7.31
N THR A 114 -2.20 1.50 -6.77
CA THR A 114 -1.31 1.34 -5.61
C THR A 114 0.12 1.29 -6.10
N THR A 115 0.84 2.37 -5.87
CA THR A 115 2.18 2.61 -6.43
C THR A 115 3.28 2.45 -5.38
N THR A 116 2.88 2.52 -4.12
CA THR A 116 3.73 2.40 -2.95
C THR A 116 2.95 1.63 -1.89
N ILE A 117 3.61 0.70 -1.23
CA ILE A 117 3.02 -0.05 -0.14
C ILE A 117 3.96 -0.05 1.05
N ASN A 118 3.41 -0.26 2.24
CA ASN A 118 4.17 -0.56 3.44
C ASN A 118 3.67 -1.84 4.09
N ILE A 119 4.45 -2.37 5.02
CA ILE A 119 3.99 -3.41 5.93
C ILE A 119 3.44 -2.72 7.17
N ALA A 120 2.28 -3.17 7.62
CA ALA A 120 1.75 -2.80 8.91
C ALA A 120 1.21 -4.02 9.64
N THR A 121 1.13 -3.91 10.96
CA THR A 121 0.78 -4.99 11.87
C THR A 121 -0.27 -4.49 12.85
N GLY A 122 -1.16 -5.37 13.28
CA GLY A 122 -1.96 -5.18 14.47
C GLY A 122 -1.09 -5.12 15.72
N SER A 123 -1.59 -4.44 16.74
CA SER A 123 -0.88 -4.23 18.00
C SER A 123 -1.74 -4.67 19.18
N LYS A 124 -1.11 -5.27 20.20
CA LYS A 124 -1.81 -5.66 21.42
C LYS A 124 -2.33 -4.41 22.13
N VAL A 125 -3.58 -4.43 22.57
CA VAL A 125 -4.08 -3.40 23.48
C VAL A 125 -3.37 -3.60 24.82
N VAL A 126 -2.50 -2.67 25.20
CA VAL A 126 -1.93 -2.67 26.55
C VAL A 126 -3.00 -2.15 27.48
N ALA A 127 -3.74 -3.03 28.13
CA ALA A 127 -4.54 -2.66 29.28
C ALA A 127 -3.57 -2.20 30.39
N PHE A 128 -3.70 -0.96 30.85
CA PHE A 128 -3.02 -0.51 32.06
C PHE A 128 -3.61 -1.26 33.25
N ALA A 129 -3.11 -2.47 33.52
CA ALA A 129 -3.46 -3.19 34.74
C ALA A 129 -2.68 -2.57 35.90
N THR A 130 -3.39 -1.81 36.75
CA THR A 130 -2.90 -1.30 38.03
C THR A 130 -2.90 -2.43 39.06
N THR A 131 -1.99 -3.40 38.94
CA THR A 131 -1.71 -4.34 40.03
C THR A 131 -0.24 -4.76 39.98
N GLU A 132 0.42 -4.72 41.13
CA GLU A 132 1.87 -4.87 41.34
C GLU A 132 2.48 -6.22 40.88
N ASP A 133 1.67 -7.15 40.40
CA ASP A 133 2.13 -8.41 39.82
C ASP A 133 2.04 -8.39 38.28
N ASN A 134 3.20 -8.18 37.65
CA ASN A 134 3.47 -8.20 36.20
C ASN A 134 3.22 -9.56 35.50
N LYS A 135 2.18 -10.32 35.88
CA LYS A 135 1.77 -11.56 35.19
C LYS A 135 0.62 -11.25 34.24
N PHE A 136 0.95 -10.70 33.07
CA PHE A 136 0.00 -10.60 31.96
C PHE A 136 -0.36 -12.00 31.45
N SER A 137 -1.64 -12.38 31.53
CA SER A 137 -2.16 -13.59 30.91
C SER A 137 -2.75 -13.23 29.53
N PRO A 138 -2.21 -13.76 28.41
CA PRO A 138 -2.64 -13.37 27.06
C PRO A 138 -4.01 -13.95 26.64
N ALA A 139 -4.56 -14.91 27.37
CA ALA A 139 -5.87 -15.48 27.11
C ALA A 139 -6.97 -14.43 27.38
N GLY A 140 -7.85 -14.19 26.39
CA GLY A 140 -8.87 -13.14 26.46
C GLY A 140 -8.40 -11.70 26.20
N SER A 141 -7.14 -11.48 25.83
CA SER A 141 -6.65 -10.13 25.49
C SER A 141 -7.18 -9.66 24.12
N LEU A 142 -7.47 -8.35 24.04
CA LEU A 142 -7.91 -7.69 22.81
C LEU A 142 -6.70 -7.15 22.03
N THR A 143 -6.78 -7.25 20.72
CA THR A 143 -5.74 -6.78 19.78
C THR A 143 -6.36 -5.82 18.78
N LEU A 144 -5.70 -4.69 18.55
CA LEU A 144 -6.08 -3.73 17.52
C LEU A 144 -5.72 -4.28 16.15
N ALA A 145 -6.70 -4.33 15.27
CA ALA A 145 -6.46 -4.59 13.87
C ALA A 145 -5.91 -3.35 13.17
N PRO A 146 -5.06 -3.54 12.16
CA PRO A 146 -4.53 -2.42 11.42
C PRO A 146 -5.60 -1.82 10.49
N LEU A 147 -5.72 -0.50 10.54
CA LEU A 147 -6.80 0.24 9.89
C LEU A 147 -6.73 0.18 8.36
N ASP A 148 -5.52 0.24 7.80
CA ASP A 148 -5.30 0.26 6.35
C ASP A 148 -5.57 -1.06 5.63
N LEU A 149 -5.93 -2.12 6.38
CA LEU A 149 -6.56 -3.29 5.81
C LEU A 149 -7.94 -2.94 5.22
N PHE A 150 -8.67 -2.02 5.87
CA PHE A 150 -10.09 -1.79 5.65
C PHE A 150 -10.40 -0.58 4.77
N MET A 151 -9.63 0.51 4.89
CA MET A 151 -9.75 1.73 4.08
C MET A 151 -8.39 2.44 4.00
N ASN A 152 -8.22 3.45 3.15
CA ASN A 152 -6.96 4.21 3.09
C ASN A 152 -6.96 5.32 4.16
N PHE A 153 -6.74 4.97 5.42
CA PHE A 153 -6.81 5.90 6.56
C PHE A 153 -5.76 7.01 6.42
N GLU A 154 -4.57 6.66 5.95
CA GLU A 154 -3.48 7.60 5.66
C GLU A 154 -3.89 8.74 4.72
N LEU A 155 -4.72 8.45 3.71
CA LEU A 155 -5.22 9.47 2.79
C LEU A 155 -6.43 10.18 3.36
N LEU A 156 -7.41 9.42 3.86
CA LEU A 156 -8.73 9.93 4.23
C LEU A 156 -8.73 10.73 5.52
N LEU A 157 -7.67 10.64 6.35
CA LEU A 157 -7.49 11.48 7.53
C LEU A 157 -6.79 12.83 7.23
N LYS A 158 -6.34 13.09 5.99
CA LYS A 158 -5.75 14.40 5.63
C LYS A 158 -6.79 15.51 5.67
N ASP A 159 -6.35 16.74 5.93
CA ASP A 159 -7.22 17.92 6.11
C ASP A 159 -8.16 18.19 4.93
N THR A 160 -7.74 17.87 3.71
CA THR A 160 -8.58 17.97 2.50
C THR A 160 -9.84 17.10 2.56
N PHE A 161 -9.89 16.12 3.45
CA PHE A 161 -11.03 15.22 3.67
C PHE A 161 -11.66 15.38 5.08
N SER A 162 -11.27 16.43 5.81
CA SER A 162 -11.76 16.72 7.17
C SER A 162 -13.29 16.80 7.26
N ASP A 163 -13.94 17.23 6.18
CA ASP A 163 -15.40 17.32 6.09
C ASP A 163 -16.13 16.00 6.35
N PHE A 164 -15.48 14.84 6.18
CA PHE A 164 -16.10 13.53 6.34
C PHE A 164 -15.24 12.47 7.05
N ASN A 165 -14.10 12.85 7.63
CA ASN A 165 -13.14 11.92 8.21
C ASN A 165 -13.51 11.43 9.63
N ARG A 166 -14.48 12.06 10.32
CA ARG A 166 -14.82 11.75 11.72
C ARG A 166 -15.09 10.25 11.99
N PRO A 167 -15.87 9.52 11.17
CA PRO A 167 -16.07 8.08 11.39
C PRO A 167 -14.77 7.26 11.38
N LEU A 168 -13.72 7.75 10.70
CA LEU A 168 -12.41 7.11 10.66
C LEU A 168 -11.60 7.43 11.92
N ALA A 169 -11.68 8.66 12.42
CA ALA A 169 -10.96 9.07 13.62
C ALA A 169 -11.37 8.25 14.87
N ASP A 170 -12.64 7.87 14.95
CA ASP A 170 -13.21 7.10 16.07
C ASP A 170 -13.08 5.58 15.89
N PHE A 171 -12.57 5.11 14.74
CA PHE A 171 -12.56 3.68 14.40
C PHE A 171 -11.31 2.97 14.93
N SER A 172 -11.52 1.99 15.81
CA SER A 172 -10.47 1.23 16.47
C SER A 172 -10.89 -0.24 16.59
N PRO A 173 -10.87 -1.01 15.47
CA PRO A 173 -11.38 -2.37 15.45
C PRO A 173 -10.49 -3.30 16.28
N GLU A 174 -11.12 -4.03 17.19
CA GLU A 174 -10.45 -5.00 18.05
C GLU A 174 -10.85 -6.44 17.70
N PHE A 175 -9.95 -7.38 17.95
CA PHE A 175 -10.23 -8.81 17.84
C PHE A 175 -9.65 -9.58 19.02
N ARG A 176 -10.24 -10.75 19.29
CA ARG A 176 -9.81 -11.65 20.36
C ARG A 176 -8.54 -12.39 19.95
N TYR A 177 -7.55 -12.39 20.85
CA TYR A 177 -6.29 -13.09 20.60
C TYR A 177 -6.47 -14.59 20.36
N ASP A 178 -7.43 -15.25 21.02
CA ASP A 178 -7.67 -16.69 20.87
C ASP A 178 -8.23 -17.05 19.48
N ASP A 179 -9.10 -16.21 18.94
CA ASP A 179 -9.63 -16.34 17.58
C ASP A 179 -8.50 -16.15 16.56
N TYR A 180 -7.60 -15.20 16.83
CA TYR A 180 -6.41 -14.97 16.02
C TYR A 180 -5.43 -16.16 16.04
N GLN A 181 -5.14 -16.74 17.21
CA GLN A 181 -4.32 -17.94 17.33
C GLN A 181 -4.93 -19.12 16.56
N SER A 182 -6.26 -19.28 16.65
CA SER A 182 -7.00 -20.27 15.89
C SER A 182 -6.86 -20.03 14.38
N ALA A 183 -7.00 -18.79 13.92
CA ALA A 183 -6.84 -18.42 12.52
C ALA A 183 -5.41 -18.67 12.00
N ILE A 184 -4.36 -18.28 12.74
CA ILE A 184 -2.96 -18.55 12.37
C ILE A 184 -2.73 -20.05 12.23
N LYS A 185 -3.16 -20.84 13.23
CA LYS A 185 -2.97 -22.30 13.21
C LYS A 185 -3.70 -22.94 12.03
N ASN A 186 -4.89 -22.46 11.71
CA ASN A 186 -5.68 -22.94 10.59
C ASN A 186 -5.03 -22.62 9.23
N LEU A 187 -4.42 -21.43 9.10
CA LEU A 187 -3.72 -21.00 7.89
C LEU A 187 -2.27 -21.49 7.80
N ARG A 188 -1.72 -22.00 8.92
CA ARG A 188 -0.29 -22.23 9.13
C ARG A 188 0.52 -21.01 8.65
N LEU A 189 0.18 -19.87 9.23
CA LEU A 189 0.75 -18.59 8.86
C LEU A 189 2.10 -18.43 9.57
N SER A 190 3.18 -18.54 8.80
CA SER A 190 4.53 -18.73 9.32
C SER A 190 5.48 -17.65 8.80
N LEU A 191 6.58 -17.41 9.52
CA LEU A 191 7.65 -16.53 9.04
C LEU A 191 8.71 -17.35 8.30
N LEU A 192 8.94 -16.98 7.05
CA LEU A 192 9.90 -17.60 6.14
C LEU A 192 11.08 -16.66 5.88
N GLN A 193 12.29 -17.22 5.86
CA GLN A 193 13.51 -16.52 5.45
C GLN A 193 14.10 -17.18 4.21
N GLU A 194 14.58 -16.38 3.26
CA GLU A 194 15.23 -16.89 2.05
C GLU A 194 16.50 -17.66 2.42
N TRP A 195 16.67 -18.86 1.85
CA TRP A 195 17.86 -19.68 2.06
C TRP A 195 18.67 -19.78 0.77
N PRO A 196 19.71 -18.93 0.60
CA PRO A 196 20.43 -18.82 -0.67
C PRO A 196 21.41 -19.96 -0.93
N SER A 197 21.60 -20.89 0.02
CA SER A 197 22.60 -21.94 -0.08
C SER A 197 21.99 -23.27 -0.57
N GLU A 198 22.75 -24.00 -1.38
CA GLU A 198 22.47 -25.41 -1.67
C GLU A 198 22.84 -26.31 -0.48
N ALA A 199 23.60 -25.79 0.49
CA ALA A 199 23.91 -26.52 1.70
C ALA A 199 22.64 -26.77 2.54
N PRO A 200 22.53 -27.91 3.24
CA PRO A 200 21.46 -28.13 4.20
C PRO A 200 21.46 -27.02 5.25
N ALA A 201 20.26 -26.65 5.72
CA ALA A 201 20.11 -25.65 6.77
C ALA A 201 20.96 -26.04 7.99
N LEU A 202 21.71 -25.09 8.55
CA LEU A 202 22.44 -25.28 9.79
C LEU A 202 21.44 -25.46 10.95
N GLY A 203 21.41 -26.66 11.56
CA GLY A 203 20.56 -26.98 12.71
C GLY A 203 19.22 -27.65 12.37
N SER A 204 18.27 -27.64 13.32
CA SER A 204 16.96 -28.32 13.23
C SER A 204 15.85 -27.48 12.56
N VAL A 205 16.20 -26.40 11.86
CA VAL A 205 15.20 -25.49 11.26
C VAL A 205 14.65 -26.10 9.97
N PRO A 206 13.31 -26.30 9.84
CA PRO A 206 12.74 -26.91 8.66
C PRO A 206 12.91 -26.07 7.39
N LEU A 207 13.21 -26.73 6.27
CA LEU A 207 13.18 -26.14 4.95
C LEU A 207 11.78 -26.26 4.33
N VAL A 208 11.31 -25.16 3.76
CA VAL A 208 10.05 -25.06 3.02
C VAL A 208 10.39 -24.73 1.58
N LYS A 209 9.85 -25.53 0.65
CA LYS A 209 9.96 -25.27 -0.78
C LYS A 209 8.74 -24.51 -1.27
N LEU A 210 8.96 -23.30 -1.78
CA LEU A 210 7.87 -22.48 -2.35
C LEU A 210 7.66 -22.82 -3.84
N HIS A 211 6.46 -22.54 -4.33
CA HIS A 211 6.14 -22.71 -5.75
C HIS A 211 6.84 -21.65 -6.61
N GLU A 212 7.18 -22.03 -7.84
CA GLU A 212 7.78 -21.11 -8.81
C GLU A 212 6.87 -19.90 -9.07
N GLY A 213 7.48 -18.72 -9.26
CA GLY A 213 6.76 -17.46 -9.45
C GLY A 213 6.17 -16.84 -8.19
N THR A 214 6.30 -17.50 -7.02
CA THR A 214 5.86 -16.94 -5.73
C THR A 214 6.62 -15.66 -5.38
N LEU A 215 7.91 -15.59 -5.69
CA LEU A 215 8.79 -14.44 -5.41
C LEU A 215 9.17 -13.71 -6.70
N GLY A 216 9.39 -12.40 -6.60
CA GLY A 216 9.80 -11.55 -7.73
C GLY A 216 11.30 -11.54 -8.04
N GLY A 217 12.14 -11.90 -7.06
CA GLY A 217 13.59 -12.02 -7.24
C GLY A 217 13.88 -13.07 -8.31
N GLY A 218 14.58 -12.68 -9.38
CA GLY A 218 14.94 -13.59 -10.47
C GLY A 218 14.13 -13.48 -11.76
N LYS A 219 13.00 -12.77 -11.76
CA LYS A 219 12.17 -12.61 -12.98
C LYS A 219 12.85 -11.83 -14.10
N GLN A 220 13.75 -10.91 -13.75
CA GLN A 220 14.52 -10.10 -14.71
C GLN A 220 15.66 -10.89 -15.36
N THR A 221 16.19 -11.89 -14.64
CA THR A 221 17.37 -12.65 -15.03
C THR A 221 17.02 -14.08 -15.46
N ASN A 222 15.74 -14.48 -15.38
CA ASN A 222 15.29 -15.89 -15.41
C ASN A 222 16.02 -16.81 -14.42
N SER A 223 16.82 -16.23 -13.52
CA SER A 223 17.49 -16.91 -12.43
C SER A 223 16.50 -16.83 -11.27
N TYR A 224 15.49 -17.69 -11.31
CA TYR A 224 14.57 -17.95 -10.19
C TYR A 224 15.34 -18.66 -9.06
N ASP A 225 16.47 -18.07 -8.69
CA ASP A 225 17.40 -18.56 -7.71
C ASP A 225 16.83 -18.17 -6.37
N VAL A 226 16.07 -19.12 -5.83
CA VAL A 226 16.16 -19.64 -4.46
C VAL A 226 14.81 -20.27 -4.14
N ARG A 227 14.75 -21.60 -4.20
CA ARG A 227 13.52 -22.40 -3.98
C ARG A 227 13.29 -22.74 -2.50
N ASN A 228 14.32 -22.57 -1.68
CA ASN A 228 14.32 -22.99 -0.30
C ASN A 228 14.14 -21.79 0.62
N SER A 229 13.25 -21.93 1.60
CA SER A 229 13.08 -20.98 2.67
C SER A 229 13.18 -21.67 4.01
N LEU A 230 13.83 -21.05 4.98
CA LEU A 230 13.83 -21.51 6.36
C LEU A 230 12.50 -21.15 7.00
N LEU A 231 11.87 -22.12 7.68
CA LEU A 231 10.76 -21.87 8.59
C LEU A 231 11.31 -21.30 9.91
N VAL A 232 11.50 -19.99 9.97
CA VAL A 232 12.07 -19.31 11.15
C VAL A 232 11.09 -19.37 12.33
N GLN A 233 9.79 -19.31 12.03
CA GLN A 233 8.74 -19.37 13.06
C GLN A 233 7.43 -19.92 12.50
N ASP A 234 6.77 -20.82 13.24
CA ASP A 234 5.47 -21.41 12.85
C ASP A 234 4.25 -20.55 13.29
N ASN A 235 4.47 -19.24 13.41
CA ASN A 235 3.46 -18.19 13.60
C ASN A 235 4.07 -16.83 13.18
N GLU A 236 3.25 -15.78 13.05
CA GLU A 236 3.69 -14.43 12.67
C GLU A 236 4.51 -13.68 13.75
N GLY A 237 4.75 -14.26 14.92
CA GLY A 237 5.45 -13.59 16.03
C GLY A 237 4.59 -13.40 17.29
N LYS A 238 5.24 -13.08 18.43
CA LYS A 238 4.56 -12.87 19.73
C LYS A 238 4.12 -11.43 20.00
N ARG A 239 4.69 -10.45 19.27
CA ARG A 239 4.47 -9.00 19.48
C ARG A 239 3.73 -8.32 18.33
N TYR A 240 3.89 -8.82 17.11
CA TYR A 240 3.26 -8.30 15.91
C TYR A 240 2.23 -9.32 15.44
N LEU A 241 1.00 -8.86 15.25
CA LEU A 241 -0.13 -9.71 14.91
C LEU A 241 -0.73 -9.20 13.60
N LEU A 242 -1.31 -10.05 12.76
CA LEU A 242 -1.99 -9.64 11.53
C LEU A 242 -1.08 -8.78 10.64
N TYR A 243 -0.05 -9.40 10.06
CA TYR A 243 0.73 -8.72 9.03
C TYR A 243 -0.18 -8.40 7.86
N HIS A 244 -0.07 -7.22 7.27
CA HIS A 244 -0.76 -6.87 6.03
C HIS A 244 -0.01 -5.77 5.29
N LEU A 245 -0.46 -5.53 4.07
CA LEU A 245 0.02 -4.44 3.24
C LEU A 245 -0.88 -3.22 3.44
N ALA A 246 -0.27 -2.09 3.77
CA ALA A 246 -0.92 -0.78 3.89
C ALA A 246 -0.53 0.13 2.73
N ASN A 247 -1.40 1.08 2.38
CA ASN A 247 -0.96 2.21 1.56
C ASN A 247 0.05 3.02 2.36
N LEU A 248 1.08 3.49 1.68
CA LEU A 248 2.08 4.32 2.32
C LEU A 248 1.64 5.79 2.30
N CYS A 249 1.83 6.55 3.38
CA CYS A 249 1.57 8.00 3.50
C CYS A 249 2.11 8.83 2.31
N ARG A 250 3.16 8.34 1.63
CA ARG A 250 3.73 8.94 0.42
C ARG A 250 2.77 8.97 -0.77
N ARG A 251 1.86 8.01 -0.89
CA ARG A 251 0.78 8.03 -1.90
C ARG A 251 -0.12 9.24 -1.67
N CYS A 252 -0.37 9.59 -0.41
CA CYS A 252 -1.16 10.75 -0.06
C CYS A 252 -0.52 12.01 -0.63
N HIS A 253 0.80 12.20 -0.50
CA HIS A 253 1.48 13.37 -1.06
C HIS A 253 1.29 13.51 -2.57
N GLY A 254 1.34 12.42 -3.34
CA GLY A 254 1.06 12.44 -4.78
C GLY A 254 -0.39 12.86 -5.09
N VAL A 255 -1.37 12.35 -4.35
CA VAL A 255 -2.79 12.72 -4.50
C VAL A 255 -3.02 14.18 -4.07
N MET A 256 -2.44 14.60 -2.95
CA MET A 256 -2.59 15.93 -2.36
C MET A 256 -1.92 17.03 -3.19
N ASN A 257 -0.95 16.69 -4.04
CA ASN A 257 -0.31 17.61 -4.98
C ASN A 257 -0.97 17.63 -6.37
N LEU A 258 -2.03 16.85 -6.62
CA LEU A 258 -2.77 16.93 -7.87
C LEU A 258 -3.43 18.31 -7.99
N PRO A 259 -3.18 19.05 -9.08
CA PRO A 259 -3.78 20.37 -9.23
C PRO A 259 -5.28 20.25 -9.51
N ASN A 260 -6.08 21.12 -8.89
CA ASN A 260 -7.53 21.22 -9.15
C ASN A 260 -7.87 21.57 -10.60
N THR A 261 -6.89 22.07 -11.36
CA THR A 261 -7.01 22.31 -12.80
C THR A 261 -6.97 21.01 -13.61
N LEU A 262 -6.42 19.92 -13.05
CA LEU A 262 -6.36 18.59 -13.68
C LEU A 262 -7.49 17.68 -13.20
N VAL A 263 -7.70 17.61 -11.88
CA VAL A 263 -8.68 16.71 -11.25
C VAL A 263 -9.63 17.55 -10.41
N SER A 264 -10.92 17.55 -10.77
CA SER A 264 -11.95 18.18 -9.96
C SER A 264 -12.19 17.40 -8.67
N GLN A 265 -12.75 18.07 -7.66
CA GLN A 265 -13.19 17.41 -6.42
C GLN A 265 -14.22 16.30 -6.70
N ARG A 266 -15.09 16.48 -7.71
CA ARG A 266 -16.04 15.45 -8.15
C ARG A 266 -15.31 14.20 -8.65
N LEU A 267 -14.32 14.36 -9.53
CA LEU A 267 -13.54 13.23 -10.04
C LEU A 267 -12.78 12.53 -8.91
N LEU A 268 -12.12 13.31 -8.04
CA LEU A 268 -11.39 12.79 -6.89
C LEU A 268 -12.30 11.94 -6.01
N TRP A 269 -13.46 12.45 -5.63
CA TRP A 269 -14.41 11.73 -4.77
C TRP A 269 -15.01 10.50 -5.46
N SER A 270 -15.33 10.60 -6.74
CA SER A 270 -15.89 9.46 -7.50
C SER A 270 -14.90 8.30 -7.57
N ILE A 271 -13.61 8.60 -7.78
CA ILE A 271 -12.56 7.58 -7.73
C ILE A 271 -12.42 7.03 -6.32
N LEU A 272 -12.33 7.88 -5.29
CA LEU A 272 -12.16 7.39 -3.91
C LEU A 272 -13.31 6.50 -3.44
N LEU A 273 -14.56 6.81 -3.83
CA LEU A 273 -15.75 6.10 -3.40
C LEU A 273 -16.05 4.81 -4.20
N LEU A 274 -15.39 4.60 -5.34
CA LEU A 274 -15.60 3.43 -6.20
C LEU A 274 -15.28 2.13 -5.44
N ASP A 275 -14.11 2.07 -4.81
CA ASP A 275 -13.60 0.84 -4.17
C ASP A 275 -12.80 1.16 -2.90
N PHE A 276 -13.30 2.08 -2.07
CA PHE A 276 -12.63 2.56 -0.84
C PHE A 276 -12.27 1.45 0.17
N TYR A 277 -12.98 0.31 0.12
CA TYR A 277 -12.77 -0.86 0.97
C TYR A 277 -11.64 -1.78 0.48
N ASN A 278 -11.07 -1.51 -0.71
CA ASN A 278 -9.85 -2.15 -1.22
C ASN A 278 -8.74 -1.12 -1.44
N PRO A 279 -8.16 -0.55 -0.36
CA PRO A 279 -7.16 0.51 -0.46
C PRO A 279 -5.89 0.07 -1.21
N VAL A 280 -5.56 -1.21 -1.12
CA VAL A 280 -4.38 -1.84 -1.73
C VAL A 280 -4.81 -2.83 -2.81
N TYR A 281 -4.25 -2.66 -4.01
CA TYR A 281 -4.50 -3.51 -5.20
C TYR A 281 -5.96 -3.59 -5.68
N SER A 282 -6.78 -2.56 -5.46
CA SER A 282 -8.08 -2.45 -6.13
C SER A 282 -7.90 -2.53 -7.65
N TRP A 283 -8.34 -3.62 -8.27
CA TRP A 283 -8.33 -3.75 -9.72
C TRP A 283 -9.36 -2.80 -10.35
N ARG A 284 -10.43 -2.43 -9.63
CA ARG A 284 -11.48 -1.50 -10.08
C ARG A 284 -10.94 -0.10 -10.35
N HIS A 285 -10.12 0.45 -9.46
CA HIS A 285 -9.45 1.73 -9.75
C HIS A 285 -8.44 1.59 -10.90
N ARG A 286 -7.76 0.44 -11.00
CA ARG A 286 -6.65 0.25 -11.94
C ARG A 286 -7.12 0.10 -13.38
N VAL A 287 -8.22 -0.61 -13.63
CA VAL A 287 -8.79 -0.70 -14.99
C VAL A 287 -9.10 0.69 -15.54
N LEU A 288 -9.49 1.64 -14.67
CA LEU A 288 -9.78 2.98 -15.14
C LEU A 288 -8.57 3.70 -15.75
N MET A 289 -7.33 3.32 -15.40
CA MET A 289 -6.13 3.92 -16.01
C MET A 289 -6.10 3.82 -17.54
N GLN A 290 -6.76 2.81 -18.13
CA GLN A 290 -6.79 2.61 -19.58
C GLN A 290 -7.57 3.70 -20.32
N TYR A 291 -8.47 4.41 -19.62
CA TYR A 291 -9.30 5.46 -20.23
C TYR A 291 -8.64 6.84 -20.19
N LEU A 292 -7.44 6.97 -19.63
CA LEU A 292 -6.73 8.25 -19.62
C LEU A 292 -6.37 8.67 -21.05
N PRO A 293 -6.70 9.90 -21.47
CA PRO A 293 -6.39 10.36 -22.81
C PRO A 293 -4.88 10.45 -23.03
N ARG A 294 -4.39 10.38 -24.28
CA ARG A 294 -2.95 10.55 -24.56
C ARG A 294 -2.51 12.01 -24.49
N THR A 295 -3.30 12.92 -25.06
CA THR A 295 -3.05 14.37 -25.09
C THR A 295 -3.89 15.11 -24.06
N LYS A 296 -3.38 16.24 -23.54
CA LYS A 296 -4.07 17.08 -22.56
C LYS A 296 -3.74 18.54 -22.84
N LYS A 297 -4.76 19.38 -22.92
CA LYS A 297 -4.61 20.82 -23.16
C LYS A 297 -5.34 21.62 -22.10
N LEU A 298 -4.75 22.73 -21.71
CA LEU A 298 -5.38 23.71 -20.85
C LEU A 298 -6.40 24.49 -21.67
N VAL A 299 -7.68 24.32 -21.34
CA VAL A 299 -8.83 24.98 -21.96
C VAL A 299 -9.59 25.73 -20.87
N ASN A 300 -9.69 27.04 -20.99
CA ASN A 300 -10.42 27.90 -20.03
C ASN A 300 -9.99 27.70 -18.57
N GLY A 301 -8.68 27.56 -18.32
CA GLY A 301 -8.11 27.41 -16.98
C GLY A 301 -8.21 26.00 -16.37
N LYS A 302 -8.77 25.02 -17.10
CA LYS A 302 -8.77 23.59 -16.70
C LYS A 302 -8.20 22.73 -17.81
N TYR A 303 -7.57 21.61 -17.47
CA TYR A 303 -7.17 20.63 -18.47
C TYR A 303 -8.39 19.87 -18.97
N ASP A 304 -8.46 19.63 -20.28
CA ASP A 304 -9.49 18.80 -20.94
C ASP A 304 -9.42 17.30 -20.56
N MET A 305 -8.40 16.91 -19.79
CA MET A 305 -8.13 15.54 -19.36
C MET A 305 -9.33 14.86 -18.71
N GLU A 306 -9.95 15.50 -17.72
CA GLU A 306 -11.08 14.90 -16.98
C GLU A 306 -12.28 14.66 -17.90
N ALA A 307 -12.63 15.63 -18.76
CA ALA A 307 -13.74 15.49 -19.69
C ALA A 307 -13.50 14.34 -20.68
N ALA A 308 -12.28 14.26 -21.24
CA ALA A 308 -11.89 13.19 -22.14
C ALA A 308 -11.83 11.82 -21.45
N PHE A 309 -11.32 11.77 -20.22
CA PHE A 309 -11.27 10.56 -19.39
C PHE A 309 -12.68 9.98 -19.16
N VAL A 310 -13.62 10.81 -18.72
CA VAL A 310 -14.99 10.39 -18.47
C VAL A 310 -15.70 9.99 -19.78
N ALA A 311 -15.45 10.73 -20.88
CA ALA A 311 -15.98 10.35 -22.20
C ALA A 311 -15.48 8.97 -22.65
N ASN A 312 -14.20 8.67 -22.45
CA ASN A 312 -13.61 7.37 -22.75
C ASN A 312 -14.23 6.24 -21.91
N ILE A 313 -14.50 6.49 -20.62
CA ILE A 313 -15.21 5.51 -19.75
C ILE A 313 -16.63 5.25 -20.28
N ARG A 314 -17.38 6.31 -20.61
CA ARG A 314 -18.74 6.16 -21.16
C ARG A 314 -18.76 5.37 -22.47
N ALA A 315 -17.77 5.61 -23.33
CA ALA A 315 -17.63 4.92 -24.61
C ALA A 315 -17.14 3.46 -24.49
N SER A 316 -16.75 3.01 -23.29
CA SER A 316 -16.28 1.65 -23.10
C SER A 316 -17.39 0.62 -23.33
N CYS A 317 -17.06 -0.51 -23.96
CA CYS A 317 -17.95 -1.65 -24.07
C CYS A 317 -18.37 -2.26 -22.71
N HIS A 318 -17.63 -1.97 -21.64
CA HIS A 318 -17.95 -2.42 -20.29
C HIS A 318 -18.88 -1.48 -19.52
N SER A 319 -19.09 -0.23 -20.00
CA SER A 319 -19.97 0.74 -19.32
C SER A 319 -21.43 0.30 -19.11
N PRO A 320 -22.05 -0.59 -19.94
CA PRO A 320 -23.39 -1.11 -19.66
C PRO A 320 -23.40 -2.34 -18.73
N GLU A 321 -22.26 -2.93 -18.39
CA GLU A 321 -22.21 -4.13 -17.55
C GLU A 321 -22.48 -3.77 -16.07
N THR A 322 -23.43 -4.46 -15.45
CA THR A 322 -23.97 -4.14 -14.12
C THR A 322 -22.92 -4.08 -13.00
N ASP A 323 -21.90 -4.94 -13.06
CA ASP A 323 -20.85 -5.03 -12.04
C ASP A 323 -19.51 -4.41 -12.47
N SER A 324 -19.51 -3.68 -13.59
CA SER A 324 -18.29 -3.06 -14.10
C SER A 324 -17.82 -1.88 -13.25
N PRO A 325 -16.50 -1.70 -13.09
CA PRO A 325 -15.94 -0.48 -12.50
C PRO A 325 -16.36 0.78 -13.25
N GLU A 326 -16.54 0.70 -14.57
CA GLU A 326 -16.97 1.80 -15.42
C GLU A 326 -18.37 2.29 -15.05
N LEU A 327 -19.36 1.38 -15.00
CA LEU A 327 -20.73 1.74 -14.61
C LEU A 327 -20.79 2.27 -13.17
N GLN A 328 -20.08 1.61 -12.25
CA GLN A 328 -20.05 2.03 -10.84
C GLN A 328 -19.40 3.40 -10.65
N PHE A 329 -18.34 3.70 -11.41
CA PHE A 329 -17.72 5.01 -11.42
C PHE A 329 -18.69 6.07 -11.96
N LEU A 330 -19.32 5.81 -13.11
CA LEU A 330 -20.27 6.74 -13.72
C LEU A 330 -21.49 6.97 -12.83
N ALA A 331 -21.97 5.95 -12.13
CA ALA A 331 -23.09 6.08 -11.18
C ALA A 331 -22.80 7.09 -10.07
N VAL A 332 -21.54 7.20 -9.61
CA VAL A 332 -21.13 8.20 -8.60
C VAL A 332 -20.79 9.54 -9.25
N TYR A 333 -20.13 9.53 -10.42
CA TYR A 333 -19.68 10.75 -11.09
C TYR A 333 -20.83 11.57 -11.70
N ASP A 334 -21.84 10.90 -12.25
CA ASP A 334 -23.00 11.51 -12.92
C ASP A 334 -24.11 11.95 -11.96
N GLU A 335 -23.93 11.76 -10.64
CA GLU A 335 -24.81 12.37 -9.65
C GLU A 335 -24.87 13.89 -9.87
N ARG A 336 -26.10 14.44 -9.91
CA ARG A 336 -26.35 15.86 -10.23
C ARG A 336 -25.50 16.81 -9.38
N SER A 337 -25.20 16.41 -8.15
CA SER A 337 -24.27 17.07 -7.24
C SER A 337 -23.29 16.02 -6.70
N PRO A 338 -22.02 16.40 -6.41
CA PRO A 338 -21.13 15.51 -5.64
C PRO A 338 -21.83 15.05 -4.35
N PRO A 339 -21.58 13.81 -3.90
CA PRO A 339 -22.21 13.31 -2.68
C PRO A 339 -21.89 14.23 -1.51
N SER A 340 -22.91 14.61 -0.74
CA SER A 340 -22.68 15.49 0.42
C SER A 340 -21.72 14.84 1.41
N PRO A 341 -20.91 15.62 2.16
CA PRO A 341 -20.04 15.07 3.19
C PRO A 341 -20.76 14.14 4.17
N ASP A 342 -22.02 14.43 4.52
CA ASP A 342 -22.81 13.59 5.42
C ASP A 342 -23.24 12.26 4.80
N THR A 343 -23.47 12.23 3.49
CA THR A 343 -23.71 10.97 2.74
C THR A 343 -22.46 10.10 2.78
N VAL A 344 -21.28 10.71 2.54
CA VAL A 344 -19.98 10.03 2.61
C VAL A 344 -19.70 9.51 4.03
N LYS A 345 -19.88 10.34 5.06
CA LYS A 345 -19.76 9.92 6.47
C LYS A 345 -20.65 8.73 6.79
N SER A 346 -21.92 8.80 6.39
CA SER A 346 -22.90 7.73 6.66
C SER A 346 -22.50 6.43 5.98
N ARG A 347 -22.00 6.50 4.74
CA ARG A 347 -21.49 5.35 3.99
C ARG A 347 -20.26 4.74 4.67
N PHE A 348 -19.30 5.56 5.08
CA PHE A 348 -18.10 5.10 5.80
C PHE A 348 -18.46 4.48 7.15
N LYS A 349 -19.27 5.16 7.97
CA LYS A 349 -19.74 4.63 9.26
C LYS A 349 -20.47 3.29 9.08
N SER A 350 -21.37 3.19 8.10
CA SER A 350 -22.08 1.94 7.81
C SER A 350 -21.14 0.80 7.42
N TYR A 351 -20.07 1.08 6.67
CA TYR A 351 -19.07 0.09 6.32
C TYR A 351 -18.21 -0.32 7.53
N LEU A 352 -17.70 0.65 8.28
CA LEU A 352 -16.84 0.42 9.45
C LEU A 352 -17.58 -0.37 10.55
N ASN A 353 -18.87 -0.11 10.77
CA ASN A 353 -19.69 -0.92 11.67
C ASN A 353 -19.78 -2.39 11.23
N LYS A 354 -19.82 -2.67 9.93
CA LYS A 354 -19.80 -4.05 9.41
C LYS A 354 -18.43 -4.68 9.59
N VAL A 355 -17.36 -3.89 9.42
CA VAL A 355 -15.99 -4.36 9.70
C VAL A 355 -15.88 -4.81 11.15
N GLU A 356 -16.32 -3.96 12.07
CA GLU A 356 -16.32 -4.22 13.52
C GLU A 356 -17.18 -5.44 13.87
N TYR A 357 -18.34 -5.60 13.25
CA TYR A 357 -19.16 -6.79 13.41
C TYR A 357 -18.42 -8.06 12.99
N HIS A 358 -17.84 -8.07 11.79
CA HIS A 358 -17.19 -9.27 11.24
C HIS A 358 -15.87 -9.61 11.94
N ILE A 359 -15.05 -8.61 12.29
CA ILE A 359 -13.74 -8.85 12.92
C ILE A 359 -13.85 -9.52 14.29
N ASN A 360 -14.96 -9.27 14.99
CA ASN A 360 -15.28 -9.85 16.29
C ASN A 360 -15.82 -11.30 16.20
N THR A 361 -15.88 -11.88 15.00
CA THR A 361 -16.26 -13.27 14.79
C THR A 361 -15.05 -14.11 14.36
N PRO A 362 -14.91 -15.37 14.85
CA PRO A 362 -13.81 -16.24 14.42
C PRO A 362 -13.75 -16.43 12.90
N ARG A 363 -14.92 -16.51 12.25
CA ARG A 363 -15.03 -16.63 10.79
C ARG A 363 -14.58 -15.36 10.07
N GLY A 364 -15.08 -14.20 10.48
CA GLY A 364 -14.75 -12.93 9.83
C GLY A 364 -13.27 -12.56 10.01
N LEU A 365 -12.70 -12.80 11.20
CA LEU A 365 -11.25 -12.65 11.41
C LEU A 365 -10.45 -13.57 10.49
N ALA A 366 -10.82 -14.85 10.38
CA ALA A 366 -10.15 -15.78 9.48
C ALA A 366 -10.24 -15.34 8.01
N ASP A 367 -11.38 -14.77 7.59
CA ASP A 367 -11.55 -14.24 6.24
C ASP A 367 -10.69 -12.98 6.01
N TYR A 368 -10.52 -12.10 7.00
CA TYR A 368 -9.60 -10.97 6.92
C TYR A 368 -8.12 -11.38 6.91
N MET A 369 -7.75 -12.45 7.61
CA MET A 369 -6.40 -13.03 7.51
C MET A 369 -6.13 -13.56 6.10
N LYS A 370 -7.12 -14.21 5.46
CA LYS A 370 -7.03 -14.64 4.05
C LYS A 370 -6.95 -13.46 3.09
N LEU A 371 -7.67 -12.36 3.36
CA LEU A 371 -7.59 -11.12 2.58
C LEU A 371 -6.18 -10.52 2.66
N ALA A 372 -5.60 -10.42 3.85
CA ALA A 372 -4.23 -9.95 4.03
C ALA A 372 -3.22 -10.81 3.26
N GLU A 373 -3.39 -12.14 3.30
CA GLU A 373 -2.58 -13.08 2.52
C GLU A 373 -2.78 -12.94 1.01
N SER A 374 -4.02 -12.74 0.54
CA SER A 374 -4.32 -12.47 -0.88
C SER A 374 -3.55 -11.25 -1.39
N ARG A 375 -3.55 -10.16 -0.63
CA ARG A 375 -2.80 -8.93 -0.97
C ARG A 375 -1.28 -9.17 -0.98
N ARG A 376 -0.75 -9.94 -0.04
CA ARG A 376 0.67 -10.36 -0.06
C ARG A 376 0.98 -11.19 -1.30
N ARG A 377 0.11 -12.12 -1.70
CA ARG A 377 0.29 -12.94 -2.91
C ARG A 377 0.30 -12.11 -4.20
N ILE A 378 -0.43 -11.00 -4.26
CA ILE A 378 -0.34 -10.03 -5.37
C ILE A 378 1.00 -9.29 -5.37
N TYR A 379 1.55 -9.00 -4.18
CA TYR A 379 2.78 -8.23 -4.03
C TYR A 379 4.07 -9.04 -4.21
N ARG A 380 4.21 -10.21 -3.58
CA ARG A 380 5.43 -11.02 -3.57
C ARG A 380 6.08 -11.23 -4.95
N PRO A 381 5.32 -11.39 -6.05
CA PRO A 381 5.90 -11.61 -7.37
C PRO A 381 6.48 -10.33 -8.01
N LEU A 382 6.24 -9.14 -7.44
CA LEU A 382 6.78 -7.87 -7.95
C LEU A 382 8.29 -7.78 -7.70
N PRO A 383 9.09 -7.10 -8.55
CA PRO A 383 10.54 -6.95 -8.38
C PRO A 383 10.88 -5.90 -7.33
N LEU A 384 10.15 -5.93 -6.22
CA LEU A 384 10.32 -5.08 -5.08
C LEU A 384 10.89 -6.01 -4.03
N ASP A 385 12.15 -5.82 -3.65
CA ASP A 385 12.84 -6.67 -2.66
C ASP A 385 12.02 -6.77 -1.36
N GLU A 386 11.12 -7.74 -1.29
CA GLU A 386 10.41 -8.07 -0.07
C GLU A 386 11.37 -8.95 0.72
N PHE A 387 12.01 -8.34 1.72
CA PHE A 387 12.75 -8.93 2.82
C PHE A 387 13.21 -10.38 2.60
N ARG A 388 14.42 -10.54 2.08
CA ARG A 388 15.16 -11.81 2.13
C ARG A 388 15.19 -12.41 3.56
N LEU A 389 15.04 -11.56 4.59
CA LEU A 389 15.30 -11.87 5.99
C LEU A 389 14.10 -12.42 6.79
N THR A 390 12.84 -12.02 6.55
CA THR A 390 11.65 -12.64 7.19
C THR A 390 10.35 -12.18 6.53
N ARG A 391 9.48 -13.11 6.12
CA ARG A 391 8.20 -12.84 5.43
C ARG A 391 7.07 -13.70 5.96
N ALA A 392 5.90 -13.11 6.21
CA ALA A 392 4.71 -13.87 6.58
C ALA A 392 4.14 -14.65 5.37
N TYR A 393 3.83 -15.94 5.56
CA TYR A 393 3.37 -16.85 4.51
C TYR A 393 2.37 -17.88 5.04
N ALA A 394 1.22 -18.02 4.38
CA ALA A 394 0.19 -18.99 4.76
C ALA A 394 0.43 -20.36 4.11
N LEU A 395 1.13 -21.26 4.82
CA LEU A 395 1.57 -22.55 4.28
C LEU A 395 0.44 -23.56 4.01
N ARG A 396 -0.76 -23.36 4.56
CA ARG A 396 -1.93 -24.22 4.26
C ARG A 396 -2.81 -23.71 3.12
N LEU A 397 -2.60 -22.48 2.64
CA LEU A 397 -3.31 -22.01 1.46
C LEU A 397 -2.59 -22.50 0.21
N SER A 398 -3.35 -23.18 -0.67
CA SER A 398 -2.83 -23.58 -1.97
C SER A 398 -2.33 -22.36 -2.75
N PRO A 399 -1.23 -22.45 -3.52
CA PRO A 399 -0.84 -21.40 -4.46
C PRO A 399 -1.92 -21.08 -5.49
N THR A 400 -2.83 -22.00 -5.77
CA THR A 400 -4.00 -21.82 -6.65
C THR A 400 -5.24 -21.34 -5.92
N TRP A 401 -5.17 -21.13 -4.60
CA TRP A 401 -6.29 -20.58 -3.84
C TRP A 401 -6.71 -19.22 -4.46
N PRO A 402 -8.01 -18.96 -4.70
CA PRO A 402 -8.44 -17.74 -5.36
C PRO A 402 -7.90 -16.50 -4.67
N LEU A 403 -7.42 -15.52 -5.44
CA LEU A 403 -7.22 -14.19 -4.86
C LEU A 403 -8.59 -13.62 -4.50
N VAL A 404 -8.67 -12.99 -3.34
CA VAL A 404 -9.89 -12.40 -2.81
C VAL A 404 -9.76 -10.91 -2.59
N GLU A 405 -10.90 -10.24 -2.55
CA GLU A 405 -11.08 -8.82 -2.29
C GLU A 405 -12.16 -8.59 -1.22
N MET A 406 -12.14 -7.41 -0.62
CA MET A 406 -13.19 -6.94 0.28
C MET A 406 -14.41 -6.49 -0.53
N THR A 407 -15.60 -6.60 0.03
CA THR A 407 -16.85 -6.04 -0.53
C THR A 407 -17.34 -4.84 0.28
N LYS A 408 -18.31 -4.09 -0.27
CA LYS A 408 -19.04 -3.01 0.44
C LYS A 408 -19.77 -3.49 1.71
N HIS A 409 -19.92 -4.80 1.89
CA HIS A 409 -20.53 -5.42 3.06
C HIS A 409 -19.49 -5.84 4.11
N ALA A 410 -18.22 -5.48 3.94
CA ALA A 410 -17.10 -5.91 4.79
C ALA A 410 -16.95 -7.44 4.86
N THR A 411 -17.33 -8.13 3.79
CA THR A 411 -17.08 -9.57 3.60
C THR A 411 -16.05 -9.76 2.51
N VAL A 412 -15.48 -10.96 2.44
CA VAL A 412 -14.43 -11.31 1.48
C VAL A 412 -15.02 -12.20 0.38
N THR A 413 -14.70 -11.89 -0.88
CA THR A 413 -15.14 -12.65 -2.07
C THR A 413 -13.97 -12.89 -3.01
N PRO A 414 -13.96 -13.96 -3.82
CA PRO A 414 -13.00 -14.10 -4.92
C PRO A 414 -13.05 -12.90 -5.86
N ILE A 415 -11.87 -12.47 -6.33
CA ILE A 415 -11.74 -11.46 -7.37
C ILE A 415 -12.34 -12.03 -8.67
N PRO A 416 -13.19 -11.27 -9.40
CA PRO A 416 -13.80 -11.76 -10.63
C PRO A 416 -12.75 -11.98 -11.73
N PRO A 417 -13.03 -12.82 -12.75
CA PRO A 417 -12.07 -13.16 -13.80
C PRO A 417 -11.42 -11.95 -14.49
N ARG A 418 -12.19 -10.89 -14.78
CA ARG A 418 -11.66 -9.65 -15.36
C ARG A 418 -10.60 -9.00 -14.46
N GLY A 419 -10.87 -8.92 -13.16
CA GLY A 419 -9.91 -8.38 -12.19
C GLY A 419 -8.65 -9.23 -12.05
N LEU A 420 -8.78 -10.57 -12.09
CA LEU A 420 -7.64 -11.48 -12.08
C LEU A 420 -6.78 -11.33 -13.34
N ASN A 421 -7.40 -11.26 -14.52
CA ASN A 421 -6.71 -11.07 -15.79
C ASN A 421 -5.93 -9.75 -15.79
N PHE A 422 -6.58 -8.66 -15.34
CA PHE A 422 -5.92 -7.36 -15.22
C PHE A 422 -4.73 -7.42 -14.27
N LEU A 423 -4.90 -7.99 -13.07
CA LEU A 423 -3.81 -8.08 -12.08
C LEU A 423 -2.64 -8.94 -12.59
N ASN A 424 -2.92 -10.06 -13.27
CA ASN A 424 -1.89 -10.91 -13.85
C ASN A 424 -1.13 -10.19 -14.97
N CYS A 425 -1.83 -9.50 -15.87
CA CYS A 425 -1.20 -8.67 -16.89
C CYS A 425 -0.33 -7.57 -16.25
N TRP A 426 -0.92 -6.78 -15.34
CA TRP A 426 -0.24 -5.64 -14.72
C TRP A 426 0.97 -6.05 -13.90
N THR A 427 0.86 -7.09 -13.06
CA THR A 427 2.02 -7.60 -12.32
C THR A 427 3.10 -8.09 -13.29
N GLY A 428 2.71 -8.72 -14.39
CA GLY A 428 3.58 -9.09 -15.51
C GLY A 428 4.38 -7.91 -16.10
N THR A 429 3.74 -6.76 -16.30
CA THR A 429 4.42 -5.56 -16.83
C THR A 429 5.37 -4.90 -15.86
N LEU A 430 5.26 -5.23 -14.57
CA LEU A 430 6.12 -4.66 -13.54
C LEU A 430 7.49 -5.33 -13.44
N HIS A 431 7.71 -6.47 -14.08
CA HIS A 431 8.92 -7.29 -13.90
C HIS A 431 10.17 -6.78 -14.62
N ALA A 432 10.12 -5.70 -15.40
CA ALA A 432 11.25 -5.20 -16.19
C ALA A 432 12.09 -4.13 -15.46
N PHE A 433 13.28 -3.82 -15.99
CA PHE A 433 14.13 -2.69 -15.56
C PHE A 433 13.44 -1.32 -15.73
N ASP A 434 12.49 -1.23 -16.66
CA ASP A 434 11.59 -0.09 -16.85
C ASP A 434 10.12 -0.57 -16.76
N PRO A 435 9.57 -0.72 -15.54
CA PRO A 435 8.22 -1.22 -15.32
C PRO A 435 7.18 -0.35 -16.04
N LYS A 436 6.31 -0.96 -16.84
CA LYS A 436 5.22 -0.21 -17.50
C LYS A 436 4.05 -0.09 -16.52
N LEU A 437 3.84 1.12 -15.97
CA LEU A 437 2.69 1.44 -15.10
C LEU A 437 1.35 1.13 -15.73
N LEU A 438 1.25 1.42 -17.02
CA LEU A 438 0.04 1.24 -17.80
C LEU A 438 0.11 -0.16 -18.43
N PRO A 439 -0.80 -1.08 -18.04
CA PRO A 439 -0.98 -2.28 -18.84
C PRO A 439 -1.45 -1.89 -20.25
N GLN A 440 -1.17 -2.73 -21.23
CA GLN A 440 -1.63 -2.50 -22.60
C GLN A 440 -3.15 -2.64 -22.68
N ASP A 441 -3.76 -1.97 -23.66
CA ASP A 441 -5.19 -2.08 -23.94
C ASP A 441 -5.58 -3.57 -24.09
N GLY A 442 -6.60 -4.03 -23.35
CA GLY A 442 -7.03 -5.44 -23.36
C GLY A 442 -6.46 -6.30 -22.22
N CYS A 443 -5.76 -5.68 -21.28
CA CYS A 443 -5.79 -6.11 -19.88
C CYS A 443 -7.05 -5.53 -19.21
#